data_AF-A0A8S9Y385-F1
#
_entry.id   AF-A0A8S9Y385-F1
#
_cell.length_a   1.000
_cell.length_b   1.000
_cell.length_c   1.000
_cell.angle_alpha   90.00
_cell.angle_beta   90.00
_cell.angle_gamma   90.00
#
_symmetry.space_group_name_H-M   'P 1'
#
loop_
_entity.id
_entity.type
_entity.pdbx_description
1 polymer ?
#
loop_
_entity_poly.entity_id
_entity_poly.type
_entity_poly.pdbx_seq_one_letter_code
_entity_poly.pdbx_strand_id
1 'polypeptide(L)'
;MLFFPYQACLPVVVNKLLVENNSGSFYPEALKLFRILAARSRTLAENIIEKYGILDFLFKFIAGDKAQGHPEAMHLILESFYTWQTFLSFNLSVDSIRAFGPIDVHLASCLPMWYEVDNSVLKYPNPNFSASKLVGAVLQLFSLTYNSFDCSNLEDNVEKLFRSQALTRSLTRLRKCSWLISGNSISNPENLPCLGSTPPTLRSDSSLPFVYSLCTFLLATKNKKLTNLLIREEELFLYLREVVESSTFRNLSGHWFARQELFLLVSIVHLYTTSDFGDHHRFMHRLAFTLLTIVHEGDKYLLADVISNVIFNIKYFRYSVDDVNERLDFLKLEEESCPQLAGKRDLLQQAIESLPSIETLYMKELGLDYLRPTWPPPTLTGHLNSTQAAFPFDWIFLPIMRLHQCEGKDKNGSITAALCLKWFLLIEEFSSDLLSNIKPAAKYCRLCCLFLAGPDLFRDVTPLLGLSLSFVTCNYDKLNFEEDIPGLSSFYDFYRDLLEQYAGVSYCDITFGRYILVPLAQKHNVKFKKIVWSELAAILRLLRTPISEVNMEHYLEPTESDPDLLMTYLRAVATGEVRDTWCPVLHKMAFHHVVSYISSNNNKFSEVLRLRIEKLGNTELKSQFLRHLKS
;
A
#
# COMPACT_ATOMS: atom_id res chain seq x y z
N MET A 1 9.05 -27.68 15.37
CA MET A 1 8.55 -29.06 15.57
C MET A 1 8.69 -29.42 17.04
N LEU A 2 7.59 -29.46 17.80
CA LEU A 2 7.51 -30.11 19.10
C LEU A 2 6.53 -31.27 18.92
N PHE A 3 7.06 -32.48 18.79
CA PHE A 3 6.28 -33.71 18.79
C PHE A 3 5.80 -33.96 20.24
N PHE A 4 4.64 -33.41 20.60
CA PHE A 4 3.88 -33.92 21.75
C PHE A 4 3.32 -35.30 21.38
N PRO A 5 3.29 -36.29 22.30
CA PRO A 5 2.72 -37.61 22.03
C PRO A 5 1.19 -37.55 22.03
N TYR A 6 0.60 -36.92 20.99
CA TYR A 6 -0.84 -36.70 20.85
C TYR A 6 -1.65 -38.00 20.87
N GLN A 7 -1.08 -39.11 20.40
CA GLN A 7 -1.76 -40.41 20.36
C GLN A 7 -2.09 -40.97 21.76
N ALA A 8 -1.34 -40.60 22.81
CA ALA A 8 -1.56 -41.10 24.16
C ALA A 8 -2.53 -40.22 24.99
N CYS A 9 -2.51 -38.90 24.81
CA CYS A 9 -3.37 -37.97 25.57
C CYS A 9 -4.77 -37.82 24.98
N LEU A 10 -4.94 -37.91 23.66
CA LEU A 10 -6.23 -37.68 23.00
C LEU A 10 -7.33 -38.63 23.49
N PRO A 11 -7.10 -39.96 23.64
CA PRO A 11 -8.13 -40.86 24.18
C PRO A 11 -8.54 -40.54 25.62
N VAL A 12 -7.62 -40.03 26.45
CA VAL A 12 -7.90 -39.66 27.85
C VAL A 12 -8.75 -38.39 27.94
N VAL A 13 -8.43 -37.38 27.13
CA VAL A 13 -9.20 -36.13 27.04
C VAL A 13 -10.59 -36.38 26.45
N VAL A 14 -10.67 -37.19 25.40
CA VAL A 14 -11.93 -37.67 24.80
C VAL A 14 -12.75 -38.44 25.83
N ASN A 15 -12.18 -39.41 26.54
CA ASN A 15 -12.93 -40.18 27.53
C ASN A 15 -13.47 -39.31 28.68
N LYS A 16 -12.70 -38.30 29.13
CA LYS A 16 -13.18 -37.33 30.12
C LYS A 16 -14.29 -36.42 29.61
N LEU A 17 -14.29 -36.08 28.31
CA LEU A 17 -15.34 -35.26 27.67
C LEU A 17 -16.60 -36.05 27.30
N LEU A 18 -16.43 -37.31 26.87
CA LEU A 18 -17.47 -38.07 26.17
C LEU A 18 -18.02 -39.26 26.98
N VAL A 19 -17.29 -39.79 27.97
CA VAL A 19 -17.63 -41.06 28.64
C VAL A 19 -18.10 -40.88 30.09
N GLU A 20 -17.68 -39.83 30.81
CA GLU A 20 -18.23 -39.54 32.14
C GLU A 20 -19.59 -38.82 32.01
N ASN A 21 -20.63 -39.62 31.77
CA ASN A 21 -22.05 -39.23 31.69
C ASN A 21 -22.64 -38.61 32.99
N ASN A 22 -21.82 -38.30 33.99
CA ASN A 22 -22.28 -37.84 35.30
C ASN A 22 -21.70 -36.45 35.60
N SER A 23 -22.62 -35.47 35.71
CA SER A 23 -22.44 -34.14 36.29
C SER A 23 -21.43 -33.19 35.62
N GLY A 24 -21.86 -32.52 34.55
CA GLY A 24 -21.49 -31.12 34.30
C GLY A 24 -20.03 -30.77 33.99
N SER A 25 -19.16 -31.73 33.68
CA SER A 25 -17.74 -31.48 33.40
C SER A 25 -17.44 -31.27 31.91
N PHE A 26 -18.11 -30.30 31.26
CA PHE A 26 -17.81 -29.93 29.88
C PHE A 26 -16.82 -28.77 29.86
N TYR A 27 -15.65 -28.99 29.26
CA TYR A 27 -14.58 -28.00 29.18
C TYR A 27 -14.48 -27.43 27.76
N PRO A 28 -14.80 -26.15 27.54
CA PRO A 28 -14.60 -25.48 26.26
C PRO A 28 -13.17 -25.62 25.71
N GLU A 29 -12.18 -25.67 26.59
CA GLU A 29 -10.76 -25.87 26.25
C GLU A 29 -10.52 -27.18 25.50
N ALA A 30 -11.33 -28.20 25.77
CA ALA A 30 -11.17 -29.50 25.17
C ALA A 30 -11.82 -29.55 23.76
N LEU A 31 -12.97 -28.87 23.55
CA LEU A 31 -13.50 -28.61 22.21
C LEU A 31 -12.53 -27.78 21.36
N LYS A 32 -11.94 -26.77 21.97
CA LYS A 32 -10.90 -25.94 21.37
C LYS A 32 -9.65 -26.74 20.98
N LEU A 33 -9.22 -27.70 21.81
CA LEU A 33 -8.15 -28.62 21.45
C LEU A 33 -8.51 -29.45 20.22
N PHE A 34 -9.74 -29.99 20.14
CA PHE A 34 -10.18 -30.71 18.93
C PHE A 34 -10.18 -29.82 17.71
N ARG A 35 -10.65 -28.58 17.81
CA ARG A 35 -10.57 -27.61 16.72
C ARG A 35 -9.14 -27.39 16.25
N ILE A 36 -8.21 -27.16 17.18
CA ILE A 36 -6.79 -26.94 16.86
C ILE A 36 -6.19 -28.16 16.16
N LEU A 37 -6.54 -29.37 16.60
CA LEU A 37 -6.07 -30.61 15.99
C LEU A 37 -6.68 -30.85 14.61
N ALA A 38 -8.00 -30.68 14.50
CA ALA A 38 -8.74 -30.81 13.25
C ALA A 38 -8.21 -29.83 12.21
N ALA A 39 -7.90 -28.59 12.59
CA ALA A 39 -7.38 -27.57 11.69
C ALA A 39 -6.02 -27.94 11.06
N ARG A 40 -5.27 -28.91 11.61
CA ARG A 40 -3.94 -29.26 11.08
C ARG A 40 -3.99 -30.09 9.80
N SER A 41 -4.98 -30.95 9.64
CA SER A 41 -5.15 -31.73 8.41
C SER A 41 -6.55 -32.31 8.31
N ARG A 42 -7.01 -32.49 7.07
CA ARG A 42 -8.24 -33.23 6.75
C ARG A 42 -8.26 -34.62 7.40
N THR A 43 -7.14 -35.35 7.37
CA THR A 43 -7.04 -36.68 7.97
C THR A 43 -7.23 -36.69 9.49
N LEU A 44 -6.75 -35.67 10.20
CA LEU A 44 -6.97 -35.54 11.64
C LEU A 44 -8.42 -35.17 11.93
N ALA A 45 -9.02 -34.29 11.12
CA ALA A 45 -10.42 -33.94 11.22
C ALA A 45 -11.33 -35.17 11.01
N GLU A 46 -11.11 -35.96 9.95
CA GLU A 46 -11.83 -37.21 9.67
C GLU A 46 -11.71 -38.19 10.84
N ASN A 47 -10.49 -38.42 11.34
CA ASN A 47 -10.26 -39.30 12.49
C ASN A 47 -11.00 -38.84 13.76
N ILE A 48 -11.06 -37.52 14.01
CA ILE A 48 -11.79 -36.99 15.17
C ILE A 48 -13.30 -37.24 15.03
N ILE A 49 -13.85 -37.05 13.83
CA ILE A 49 -15.28 -37.28 13.55
C ILE A 49 -15.63 -38.76 13.70
N GLU A 50 -14.92 -39.63 12.99
CA GLU A 50 -15.25 -41.06 12.90
C GLU A 50 -14.98 -41.81 14.20
N LYS A 51 -13.86 -41.53 14.87
CA LYS A 51 -13.45 -42.29 16.06
C LYS A 51 -14.21 -41.87 17.33
N TYR A 52 -14.64 -40.61 17.40
CA TYR A 52 -15.20 -40.05 18.63
C TYR A 52 -16.65 -39.57 18.51
N GLY A 53 -17.27 -39.65 17.33
CA GLY A 53 -18.69 -39.32 17.16
C GLY A 53 -19.04 -37.88 17.59
N ILE A 54 -18.09 -36.95 17.42
CA ILE A 54 -18.17 -35.63 18.06
C ILE A 54 -19.32 -34.76 17.53
N LEU A 55 -19.79 -34.99 16.29
CA LEU A 55 -20.81 -34.17 15.62
C LEU A 55 -22.11 -34.07 16.42
N ASP A 56 -22.61 -35.17 16.96
CA ASP A 56 -23.84 -35.20 17.76
C ASP A 56 -23.73 -34.33 19.02
N PHE A 57 -22.54 -34.24 19.60
CA PHE A 57 -22.28 -33.40 20.77
C PHE A 57 -22.21 -31.93 20.38
N LEU A 58 -21.52 -31.60 19.27
CA LEU A 58 -21.45 -30.23 18.77
C LEU A 58 -22.86 -29.69 18.49
N PHE A 59 -23.72 -30.45 17.82
CA PHE A 59 -25.08 -29.99 17.52
C PHE A 59 -25.96 -29.84 18.77
N LYS A 60 -25.84 -30.71 19.77
CA LYS A 60 -26.55 -30.57 21.04
C LYS A 60 -26.10 -29.36 21.87
N PHE A 61 -24.81 -29.01 21.81
CA PHE A 61 -24.33 -27.77 22.43
C PHE A 61 -24.83 -26.55 21.68
N ILE A 62 -24.72 -26.56 20.35
CA ILE A 62 -25.16 -25.47 19.48
C ILE A 62 -26.66 -25.19 19.61
N ALA A 63 -27.50 -26.22 19.69
CA ALA A 63 -28.95 -26.10 19.89
C ALA A 63 -29.33 -25.58 21.30
N GLY A 64 -28.38 -25.49 22.23
CA GLY A 64 -28.61 -25.06 23.60
C GLY A 64 -29.04 -26.18 24.56
N ASP A 65 -29.46 -27.35 24.04
CA ASP A 65 -29.99 -28.48 24.80
C ASP A 65 -29.05 -28.98 25.92
N LYS A 66 -27.73 -28.95 25.69
CA LYS A 66 -26.71 -29.36 26.68
C LYS A 66 -25.95 -28.20 27.34
N ALA A 67 -26.17 -26.97 26.89
CA ALA A 67 -25.50 -25.79 27.40
C ALA A 67 -26.35 -25.03 28.44
N GLN A 68 -27.66 -25.28 28.47
CA GLN A 68 -28.60 -24.58 29.36
C GLN A 68 -28.23 -24.77 30.84
N GLY A 69 -28.00 -23.66 31.55
CA GLY A 69 -27.63 -23.66 32.98
C GLY A 69 -26.13 -23.87 33.27
N HIS A 70 -25.28 -24.08 32.27
CA HIS A 70 -23.82 -24.17 32.45
C HIS A 70 -23.17 -22.77 32.58
N PRO A 71 -22.22 -22.55 33.51
CA PRO A 71 -21.56 -21.25 33.68
C PRO A 71 -20.75 -20.79 32.45
N GLU A 72 -20.38 -21.72 31.57
CA GLU A 72 -19.65 -21.46 30.32
C GLU A 72 -20.45 -21.83 29.06
N ALA A 73 -21.78 -21.88 29.16
CA ALA A 73 -22.69 -22.26 28.08
C ALA A 73 -22.35 -21.61 26.73
N MET A 74 -22.13 -20.29 26.73
CA MET A 74 -21.77 -19.52 25.53
C MET A 74 -20.41 -19.94 24.96
N HIS A 75 -19.43 -20.25 25.81
CA HIS A 75 -18.10 -20.66 25.33
C HIS A 75 -18.14 -22.07 24.72
N LEU A 76 -18.92 -22.98 25.30
CA LEU A 76 -19.20 -24.31 24.74
C LEU A 76 -19.90 -24.22 23.39
N ILE A 77 -20.94 -23.39 23.27
CA ILE A 77 -21.63 -23.12 22.00
C ILE A 77 -20.61 -22.60 20.96
N LEU A 78 -19.83 -21.57 21.32
CA LEU A 78 -18.82 -20.96 20.44
C LEU A 78 -17.76 -21.95 19.95
N GLU A 79 -17.10 -22.67 20.85
CA GLU A 79 -16.07 -23.63 20.44
C GLU A 79 -16.68 -24.81 19.69
N SER A 80 -17.95 -25.17 19.95
CA SER A 80 -18.66 -26.17 19.15
C SER A 80 -18.86 -25.69 17.70
N PHE A 81 -19.31 -24.45 17.53
CA PHE A 81 -19.43 -23.79 16.23
C PHE A 81 -18.10 -23.74 15.47
N TYR A 82 -17.05 -23.24 16.11
CA TYR A 82 -15.74 -23.13 15.46
C TYR A 82 -15.14 -24.50 15.10
N THR A 83 -15.38 -25.51 15.93
CA THR A 83 -14.95 -26.89 15.64
C THR A 83 -15.68 -27.44 14.42
N TRP A 84 -17.00 -27.27 14.36
CA TRP A 84 -17.79 -27.71 13.21
C TRP A 84 -17.42 -26.95 11.93
N GLN A 85 -17.24 -25.63 12.00
CA GLN A 85 -16.76 -24.82 10.88
C GLN A 85 -15.41 -25.30 10.33
N THR A 86 -14.53 -25.77 11.23
CA THR A 86 -13.25 -26.39 10.83
C THR A 86 -13.47 -27.69 10.06
N PHE A 87 -14.47 -28.50 10.40
CA PHE A 87 -14.83 -29.69 9.60
C PHE A 87 -15.40 -29.32 8.24
N LEU A 88 -16.32 -28.35 8.19
CA LEU A 88 -16.92 -27.87 6.95
C LEU A 88 -15.87 -27.35 5.96
N SER A 89 -14.82 -26.70 6.45
CA SER A 89 -13.72 -26.21 5.61
C SER A 89 -12.95 -27.30 4.85
N PHE A 90 -12.97 -28.54 5.35
CA PHE A 90 -12.43 -29.72 4.68
C PHE A 90 -13.47 -30.47 3.85
N ASN A 91 -14.66 -29.88 3.66
CA ASN A 91 -15.85 -30.52 3.09
C ASN A 91 -16.29 -31.77 3.87
N LEU A 92 -16.08 -31.79 5.19
CA LEU A 92 -16.55 -32.85 6.09
C LEU A 92 -17.85 -32.41 6.75
N SER A 93 -18.77 -33.34 7.03
CA SER A 93 -20.07 -33.07 7.67
C SER A 93 -21.00 -32.09 6.91
N VAL A 94 -20.78 -31.93 5.59
CA VAL A 94 -21.61 -31.07 4.74
C VAL A 94 -23.05 -31.57 4.68
N ASP A 95 -23.29 -32.88 4.78
CA ASP A 95 -24.65 -33.43 4.82
C ASP A 95 -25.42 -33.02 6.09
N SER A 96 -24.70 -32.76 7.19
CA SER A 96 -25.27 -32.35 8.47
C SER A 96 -25.79 -30.90 8.46
N ILE A 97 -25.44 -30.12 7.43
CA ILE A 97 -25.92 -28.74 7.20
C ILE A 97 -27.46 -28.71 7.19
N ARG A 98 -28.13 -29.69 6.57
CA ARG A 98 -29.60 -29.72 6.51
C ARG A 98 -30.27 -29.91 7.87
N ALA A 99 -29.61 -30.58 8.81
CA ALA A 99 -30.10 -30.76 10.18
C ALA A 99 -30.09 -29.43 10.98
N PHE A 100 -29.47 -28.40 10.44
CA PHE A 100 -29.29 -27.09 11.07
C PHE A 100 -30.41 -26.08 10.76
N GLY A 101 -31.33 -26.39 9.85
CA GLY A 101 -32.45 -25.50 9.49
C GLY A 101 -33.34 -25.05 10.67
N PRO A 102 -33.65 -25.89 11.67
CA PRO A 102 -34.39 -25.45 12.87
C PRO A 102 -33.57 -24.50 13.76
N ILE A 103 -32.25 -24.68 13.76
CA ILE A 103 -31.30 -23.89 14.55
C ILE A 103 -31.11 -22.50 13.91
N ASP A 104 -31.19 -22.38 12.57
CA ASP A 104 -31.24 -21.10 11.84
C ASP A 104 -32.38 -20.20 12.36
N VAL A 105 -33.61 -20.70 12.38
CA VAL A 105 -34.77 -19.94 12.88
C VAL A 105 -34.58 -19.51 14.35
N HIS A 106 -34.00 -20.37 15.17
CA HIS A 106 -33.73 -20.07 16.58
C HIS A 106 -32.64 -19.01 16.77
N LEU A 107 -31.51 -19.12 16.06
CA LEU A 107 -30.41 -18.16 16.15
C LEU A 107 -30.77 -16.83 15.51
N ALA A 108 -31.51 -16.86 14.40
CA ALA A 108 -31.99 -15.69 13.70
C ALA A 108 -33.01 -14.90 14.54
N SER A 109 -33.86 -15.58 15.31
CA SER A 109 -34.77 -14.94 16.28
C SER A 109 -34.06 -14.42 17.54
N CYS A 110 -32.86 -14.94 17.86
CA CYS A 110 -32.04 -14.46 18.97
C CYS A 110 -31.17 -13.24 18.64
N LEU A 111 -30.94 -12.94 17.36
CA LEU A 111 -30.17 -11.77 16.90
C LEU A 111 -30.61 -10.47 17.59
N PRO A 112 -31.90 -10.05 17.57
CA PRO A 112 -32.34 -8.82 18.24
C PRO A 112 -32.12 -8.85 19.76
N MET A 113 -32.37 -10.01 20.39
CA MET A 113 -32.19 -10.19 21.84
C MET A 113 -30.72 -10.07 22.27
N TRP A 114 -29.77 -10.39 21.40
CA TRP A 114 -28.34 -10.27 21.71
C TRP A 114 -27.79 -8.85 21.55
N TYR A 115 -28.52 -7.96 20.86
CA TYR A 115 -28.12 -6.56 20.66
C TYR A 115 -28.86 -5.56 21.56
N GLU A 116 -30.11 -5.85 21.94
CA GLU A 116 -30.96 -4.91 22.70
C GLU A 116 -30.84 -5.05 24.22
N VAL A 117 -30.22 -6.12 24.74
CA VAL A 117 -30.20 -6.37 26.19
C VAL A 117 -29.26 -5.42 26.93
N ASP A 118 -29.89 -4.53 27.70
CA ASP A 118 -29.30 -3.88 28.86
C ASP A 118 -28.89 -4.96 29.88
N ASN A 119 -27.60 -5.02 30.19
CA ASN A 119 -26.86 -6.14 30.81
C ASN A 119 -27.25 -6.47 32.27
N SER A 120 -28.50 -6.87 32.53
CA SER A 120 -28.95 -7.27 33.87
C SER A 120 -29.29 -8.76 34.02
N VAL A 121 -29.38 -9.52 32.92
CA VAL A 121 -29.92 -10.90 32.96
C VAL A 121 -28.85 -11.99 32.84
N LEU A 122 -27.64 -11.68 32.35
CA LEU A 122 -26.61 -12.67 32.06
C LEU A 122 -25.37 -12.49 32.96
N LYS A 123 -25.18 -13.38 33.94
CA LYS A 123 -24.02 -13.42 34.84
C LYS A 123 -22.78 -13.99 34.13
N TYR A 124 -22.19 -13.25 33.19
CA TYR A 124 -20.94 -13.66 32.50
C TYR A 124 -19.87 -12.56 32.53
N PRO A 125 -18.58 -12.90 32.50
CA PRO A 125 -17.52 -11.94 32.21
C PRO A 125 -17.64 -11.47 30.74
N ASN A 126 -17.80 -10.16 30.53
CA ASN A 126 -17.84 -9.50 29.22
C ASN A 126 -18.96 -10.02 28.25
N PRO A 127 -20.25 -9.89 28.63
CA PRO A 127 -21.38 -10.44 27.87
C PRO A 127 -21.46 -9.89 26.43
N ASN A 128 -21.12 -8.62 26.22
CA ASN A 128 -21.15 -7.98 24.90
C ASN A 128 -20.19 -8.61 23.88
N PHE A 129 -18.97 -8.98 24.30
CA PHE A 129 -17.97 -9.57 23.40
C PHE A 129 -18.25 -11.03 23.10
N SER A 130 -18.71 -11.79 24.09
CA SER A 130 -19.14 -13.18 23.88
C SER A 130 -20.35 -13.25 22.95
N ALA A 131 -21.33 -12.35 23.12
CA ALA A 131 -22.44 -12.21 22.19
C ALA A 131 -21.96 -11.81 20.78
N SER A 132 -21.09 -10.81 20.65
CA SER A 132 -20.53 -10.38 19.37
C SER A 132 -19.81 -11.53 18.64
N LYS A 133 -19.04 -12.35 19.35
CA LYS A 133 -18.39 -13.55 18.78
C LYS A 133 -19.40 -14.58 18.31
N LEU A 134 -20.47 -14.79 19.06
CA LEU A 134 -21.48 -15.79 18.72
C LEU A 134 -22.22 -15.37 17.46
N VAL A 135 -22.70 -14.13 17.42
CA VAL A 135 -23.33 -13.58 16.21
C VAL A 135 -22.38 -13.61 15.03
N GLY A 136 -21.12 -13.23 15.24
CA GLY A 136 -20.11 -13.30 14.19
C GLY A 136 -19.89 -14.72 13.68
N ALA A 137 -19.79 -15.72 14.58
CA ALA A 137 -19.64 -17.12 14.20
C ALA A 137 -20.83 -17.64 13.37
N VAL A 138 -22.04 -17.25 13.74
CA VAL A 138 -23.26 -17.59 12.99
C VAL A 138 -23.23 -16.95 11.60
N LEU A 139 -23.01 -15.64 11.49
CA LEU A 139 -22.92 -14.94 10.21
C LEU A 139 -21.81 -15.51 9.31
N GLN A 140 -20.66 -15.86 9.89
CA GLN A 140 -19.54 -16.45 9.16
C GLN A 140 -19.87 -17.86 8.65
N LEU A 141 -20.60 -18.67 9.43
CA LEU A 141 -21.09 -19.96 8.98
C LEU A 141 -22.02 -19.77 7.77
N PHE A 142 -23.01 -18.88 7.87
CA PHE A 142 -23.92 -18.59 6.76
C PHE A 142 -23.19 -18.06 5.52
N SER A 143 -22.15 -17.24 5.70
CA SER A 143 -21.28 -16.81 4.60
C SER A 143 -20.65 -18.01 3.86
N LEU A 144 -20.19 -19.02 4.60
CA LEU A 144 -19.60 -20.25 4.03
C LEU A 144 -20.65 -21.18 3.39
N THR A 145 -21.86 -21.21 3.93
CA THR A 145 -22.92 -22.15 3.53
C THR A 145 -24.05 -21.49 2.73
N TYR A 146 -23.87 -20.25 2.25
CA TYR A 146 -24.93 -19.47 1.59
C TYR A 146 -25.58 -20.22 0.42
N ASN A 147 -24.78 -20.91 -0.41
CA ASN A 147 -25.31 -21.69 -1.53
C ASN A 147 -26.12 -22.94 -1.12
N SER A 148 -26.12 -23.29 0.17
CA SER A 148 -26.73 -24.50 0.72
C SER A 148 -27.97 -24.24 1.59
N PHE A 149 -28.28 -22.98 1.90
CA PHE A 149 -29.43 -22.59 2.74
C PHE A 149 -30.23 -21.43 2.13
N ASP A 150 -31.52 -21.38 2.45
CA ASP A 150 -32.33 -20.19 2.27
C ASP A 150 -32.00 -19.19 3.38
N CYS A 151 -31.30 -18.11 3.04
CA CYS A 151 -30.88 -17.08 3.99
C CYS A 151 -31.88 -15.93 4.14
N SER A 152 -33.06 -15.99 3.51
CA SER A 152 -34.03 -14.90 3.47
C SER A 152 -34.45 -14.41 4.87
N ASN A 153 -34.74 -15.33 5.80
CA ASN A 153 -35.07 -14.99 7.19
C ASN A 153 -33.93 -14.25 7.91
N LEU A 154 -32.69 -14.63 7.63
CA LEU A 154 -31.51 -13.99 8.22
C LEU A 154 -31.29 -12.60 7.63
N GLU A 155 -31.45 -12.45 6.31
CA GLU A 155 -31.39 -11.14 5.64
C GLU A 155 -32.45 -10.17 6.18
N ASP A 156 -33.69 -10.63 6.40
CA ASP A 156 -34.75 -9.83 7.01
C ASP A 156 -34.40 -9.38 8.44
N ASN A 157 -33.74 -10.25 9.23
CA ASN A 157 -33.31 -9.90 10.58
C ASN A 157 -32.11 -8.95 10.58
N VAL A 158 -31.17 -9.09 9.64
CA VAL A 158 -30.09 -8.11 9.40
C VAL A 158 -30.68 -6.77 8.97
N GLU A 159 -31.71 -6.77 8.12
CA GLU A 159 -32.40 -5.53 7.73
C GLU A 159 -33.03 -4.83 8.93
N LYS A 160 -33.73 -5.57 9.79
CA LYS A 160 -34.29 -5.03 11.04
C LYS A 160 -33.20 -4.46 11.95
N LEU A 161 -32.05 -5.14 12.04
CA LEU A 161 -30.90 -4.67 12.81
C LEU A 161 -30.38 -3.33 12.28
N PHE A 162 -30.30 -3.16 10.95
CA PHE A 162 -29.83 -1.92 10.32
C PHE A 162 -30.81 -0.77 10.51
N ARG A 163 -32.12 -1.07 10.61
CA ARG A 163 -33.14 -0.07 10.95
C ARG A 163 -33.16 0.32 12.43
N SER A 164 -32.44 -0.42 13.28
CA SER A 164 -32.32 -0.15 14.71
C SER A 164 -31.03 0.63 15.02
N GLN A 165 -30.90 1.17 16.23
CA GLN A 165 -29.66 1.80 16.69
C GLN A 165 -28.51 0.79 16.95
N ALA A 166 -28.75 -0.51 16.82
CA ALA A 166 -27.78 -1.53 17.16
C ALA A 166 -26.54 -1.52 16.25
N LEU A 167 -26.74 -1.26 14.94
CA LEU A 167 -25.63 -1.16 14.00
C LEU A 167 -24.72 0.02 14.35
N THR A 168 -25.31 1.21 14.49
CA THR A 168 -24.59 2.44 14.88
C THR A 168 -23.84 2.25 16.20
N ARG A 169 -24.49 1.69 17.24
CA ARG A 169 -23.83 1.37 18.53
C ARG A 169 -22.67 0.40 18.36
N SER A 170 -22.81 -0.61 17.50
CA SER A 170 -21.76 -1.57 17.21
C SER A 170 -20.58 -0.92 16.51
N LEU A 171 -20.80 -0.03 15.55
CA LEU A 171 -19.75 0.72 14.86
C LEU A 171 -19.04 1.71 15.81
N THR A 172 -19.78 2.39 16.69
CA THR A 172 -19.18 3.23 17.74
C THR A 172 -18.30 2.43 18.69
N ARG A 173 -18.72 1.21 19.08
CA ARG A 173 -17.90 0.30 19.90
C ARG A 173 -16.65 -0.18 19.16
N LEU A 174 -16.76 -0.47 17.86
CA LEU A 174 -15.63 -0.83 17.01
C LEU A 174 -14.60 0.30 17.02
N ARG A 175 -15.04 1.54 16.74
CA ARG A 175 -14.18 2.73 16.73
C ARG A 175 -13.45 2.92 18.07
N LYS A 176 -14.19 2.86 19.19
CA LYS A 176 -13.62 2.98 20.54
C LYS A 176 -12.63 1.87 20.93
N CYS A 177 -12.77 0.69 20.32
CA CYS A 177 -11.96 -0.49 20.63
C CYS A 177 -10.94 -0.85 19.55
N SER A 178 -10.80 0.01 18.53
CA SER A 178 -9.91 -0.19 17.40
C SER A 178 -8.45 -0.24 17.86
N TRP A 179 -7.76 -1.30 17.43
CA TRP A 179 -6.31 -1.43 17.61
C TRP A 179 -5.59 -0.44 16.70
N LEU A 180 -6.06 -0.26 15.47
CA LEU A 180 -5.46 0.62 14.48
C LEU A 180 -5.56 2.13 14.84
N ILE A 181 -6.55 2.52 15.66
CA ILE A 181 -6.70 3.90 16.15
C ILE A 181 -5.95 4.12 17.47
N SER A 182 -6.13 3.22 18.45
CA SER A 182 -5.73 3.46 19.85
C SER A 182 -4.95 2.32 20.49
N GLY A 183 -4.40 1.40 19.68
CA GLY A 183 -3.59 0.30 20.15
C GLY A 183 -2.33 0.78 20.87
N ASN A 184 -2.02 0.13 21.98
CA ASN A 184 -0.80 0.36 22.76
C ASN A 184 0.04 -0.91 22.74
N SER A 185 1.20 -0.85 22.08
CA SER A 185 2.16 -1.95 22.05
C SER A 185 2.79 -2.16 23.41
N ILE A 186 2.29 -3.13 24.17
CA ILE A 186 2.93 -3.59 25.41
C ILE A 186 3.63 -4.91 25.08
N SER A 187 4.96 -4.95 25.09
CA SER A 187 5.71 -6.18 24.86
C SER A 187 5.70 -7.04 26.13
N ASN A 188 4.78 -8.00 26.21
CA ASN A 188 4.69 -9.00 27.29
C ASN A 188 4.67 -10.41 26.64
N PRO A 189 5.38 -11.42 27.17
CA PRO A 189 5.25 -12.82 26.75
C PRO A 189 3.79 -13.32 26.65
N GLU A 190 2.88 -12.82 27.48
CA GLU A 190 1.44 -13.14 27.43
C GLU A 190 0.73 -12.57 26.18
N ASN A 191 1.34 -11.58 25.52
CA ASN A 191 0.81 -10.99 24.29
C ASN A 191 1.24 -11.76 23.04
N LEU A 192 2.13 -12.76 23.16
CA LEU A 192 2.42 -13.69 22.08
C LEU A 192 1.12 -14.39 21.66
N PRO A 193 0.91 -14.66 20.37
CA PRO A 193 -0.20 -15.49 19.91
C PRO A 193 0.01 -16.91 20.45
N CYS A 194 -0.50 -17.14 21.67
CA CYS A 194 -0.50 -18.44 22.30
C CYS A 194 -1.29 -19.38 21.39
N LEU A 195 -0.72 -20.55 21.09
CA LEU A 195 -1.34 -21.59 20.28
C LEU A 195 -2.79 -21.83 20.75
N GLY A 196 -3.75 -21.25 20.03
CA GLY A 196 -5.16 -21.64 20.09
C GLY A 196 -6.13 -20.74 20.84
N SER A 197 -5.72 -19.78 21.67
CA SER A 197 -6.65 -18.94 22.45
C SER A 197 -6.71 -17.54 21.88
N THR A 198 -7.92 -17.08 21.51
CA THR A 198 -8.38 -15.68 21.52
C THR A 198 -7.31 -14.60 21.35
N PRO A 199 -7.32 -13.77 20.29
CA PRO A 199 -6.37 -12.66 20.20
C PRO A 199 -6.42 -11.85 21.51
N PRO A 200 -5.36 -11.88 22.35
CA PRO A 200 -5.33 -11.03 23.52
C PRO A 200 -5.34 -9.60 22.98
N THR A 201 -6.13 -8.69 23.54
CA THR A 201 -6.21 -7.26 23.18
C THR A 201 -7.14 -6.82 22.03
N LEU A 202 -8.26 -7.51 21.83
CA LEU A 202 -9.49 -6.75 21.57
C LEU A 202 -10.12 -6.45 22.93
N ARG A 203 -10.37 -5.17 23.21
CA ARG A 203 -11.06 -4.76 24.43
C ARG A 203 -12.35 -5.59 24.57
N SER A 204 -12.73 -5.90 25.80
CA SER A 204 -13.93 -6.69 26.13
C SER A 204 -15.25 -6.13 25.61
N ASP A 205 -15.24 -4.90 25.10
CA ASP A 205 -16.39 -4.23 24.49
C ASP A 205 -16.31 -4.16 22.96
N SER A 206 -15.29 -4.79 22.36
CA SER A 206 -15.07 -4.77 20.91
C SER A 206 -16.19 -5.52 20.19
N SER A 207 -16.74 -4.88 19.18
CA SER A 207 -17.71 -5.45 18.24
C SER A 207 -17.06 -5.97 16.96
N LEU A 208 -15.72 -5.99 16.87
CA LEU A 208 -14.98 -6.40 15.67
C LEU A 208 -15.42 -7.77 15.12
N PRO A 209 -15.58 -8.83 15.94
CA PRO A 209 -16.02 -10.13 15.43
C PRO A 209 -17.37 -10.07 14.71
N PHE A 210 -18.31 -9.30 15.26
CA PHE A 210 -19.60 -9.09 14.63
C PHE A 210 -19.49 -8.28 13.33
N VAL A 211 -18.86 -7.10 13.37
CA VAL A 211 -18.80 -6.22 12.20
C VAL A 211 -18.04 -6.87 11.04
N TYR A 212 -16.95 -7.58 11.34
CA TYR A 212 -16.21 -8.37 10.35
C TYR A 212 -17.08 -9.44 9.71
N SER A 213 -17.73 -10.28 10.52
CA SER A 213 -18.58 -11.36 10.00
C SER A 213 -19.84 -10.86 9.29
N LEU A 214 -20.36 -9.68 9.67
CA LEU A 214 -21.42 -9.01 8.93
C LEU A 214 -20.92 -8.62 7.53
N CYS A 215 -19.70 -8.07 7.42
CA CYS A 215 -19.13 -7.73 6.12
C CYS A 215 -18.93 -8.96 5.23
N THR A 216 -18.38 -10.05 5.78
CA THR A 216 -18.18 -11.31 5.02
C THR A 216 -19.50 -11.96 4.62
N PHE A 217 -20.54 -11.87 5.46
CA PHE A 217 -21.88 -12.31 5.13
C PHE A 217 -22.44 -11.51 3.94
N LEU A 218 -22.40 -10.18 3.99
CA LEU A 218 -22.88 -9.33 2.90
C LEU A 218 -22.12 -9.54 1.57
N LEU A 219 -20.82 -9.80 1.64
CA LEU A 219 -20.02 -10.15 0.46
C LEU A 219 -20.46 -11.50 -0.15
N ALA A 220 -20.80 -12.47 0.68
CA ALA A 220 -21.26 -13.78 0.23
C ALA A 220 -22.69 -13.72 -0.37
N THR A 221 -23.61 -13.00 0.27
CA THR A 221 -25.00 -12.89 -0.22
C THR A 221 -25.13 -11.96 -1.42
N LYS A 222 -24.21 -11.01 -1.58
CA LYS A 222 -24.25 -9.96 -2.62
C LYS A 222 -25.55 -9.14 -2.58
N ASN A 223 -26.18 -9.04 -1.41
CA ASN A 223 -27.42 -8.27 -1.23
C ASN A 223 -27.12 -6.76 -1.27
N LYS A 224 -27.29 -6.15 -2.46
CA LYS A 224 -27.02 -4.72 -2.70
C LYS A 224 -27.78 -3.79 -1.75
N LYS A 225 -29.01 -4.14 -1.37
CA LYS A 225 -29.84 -3.31 -0.49
C LYS A 225 -29.21 -3.19 0.89
N LEU A 226 -28.82 -4.32 1.50
CA LEU A 226 -28.17 -4.35 2.80
C LEU A 226 -26.77 -3.73 2.74
N THR A 227 -25.99 -4.03 1.71
CA THR A 227 -24.67 -3.42 1.51
C THR A 227 -24.75 -1.89 1.46
N ASN A 228 -25.72 -1.34 0.73
CA ASN A 228 -25.93 0.11 0.65
C ASN A 228 -26.34 0.73 1.99
N LEU A 229 -27.09 0.02 2.83
CA LEU A 229 -27.44 0.50 4.18
C LEU A 229 -26.20 0.59 5.06
N LEU A 230 -25.37 -0.46 5.09
CA LEU A 230 -24.14 -0.47 5.91
C LEU A 230 -23.15 0.63 5.48
N ILE A 231 -22.95 0.80 4.17
CA ILE A 231 -22.00 1.79 3.60
C ILE A 231 -22.43 3.24 3.88
N ARG A 232 -23.72 3.49 4.01
CA ARG A 232 -24.29 4.82 4.31
C ARG A 232 -24.24 5.17 5.80
N GLU A 233 -23.88 4.23 6.68
CA GLU A 233 -23.73 4.53 8.10
C GLU A 233 -22.55 5.48 8.35
N GLU A 234 -22.86 6.64 8.92
CA GLU A 234 -21.88 7.68 9.22
C GLU A 234 -20.77 7.17 10.15
N GLU A 235 -21.12 6.36 11.16
CA GLU A 235 -20.16 5.81 12.12
C GLU A 235 -19.13 4.86 11.46
N LEU A 236 -19.49 4.18 10.36
CA LEU A 236 -18.55 3.36 9.59
C LEU A 236 -17.51 4.26 8.91
N PHE A 237 -17.97 5.34 8.27
CA PHE A 237 -17.07 6.29 7.61
C PHE A 237 -16.17 7.00 8.62
N LEU A 238 -16.71 7.41 9.78
CA LEU A 238 -15.92 8.01 10.86
C LEU A 238 -14.83 7.06 11.37
N TYR A 239 -15.14 5.78 11.54
CA TYR A 239 -14.15 4.76 11.88
C TYR A 239 -13.04 4.67 10.81
N LEU A 240 -13.40 4.55 9.54
CA LEU A 240 -12.40 4.46 8.46
C LEU A 240 -11.51 5.70 8.39
N ARG A 241 -12.10 6.89 8.55
CA ARG A 241 -11.37 8.16 8.54
C ARG A 241 -10.38 8.23 9.70
N GLU A 242 -10.80 7.92 10.92
CA GLU A 242 -9.92 7.91 12.09
C GLU A 242 -8.78 6.88 11.96
N VAL A 243 -9.04 5.73 11.34
CA VAL A 243 -8.01 4.72 11.04
C VAL A 243 -6.95 5.28 10.08
N VAL A 244 -7.35 5.89 8.96
CA VAL A 244 -6.42 6.42 7.93
C VAL A 244 -5.68 7.67 8.41
N GLU A 245 -6.31 8.49 9.25
CA GLU A 245 -5.74 9.73 9.80
C GLU A 245 -4.90 9.51 11.06
N SER A 246 -4.99 8.34 11.68
CA SER A 246 -4.22 8.00 12.89
C SER A 246 -2.71 8.05 12.63
N SER A 247 -1.99 8.79 13.46
CA SER A 247 -0.53 8.94 13.39
C SER A 247 0.22 7.65 13.77
N THR A 248 -0.40 6.77 14.55
CA THR A 248 0.19 5.50 15.02
C THR A 248 -0.15 4.33 14.11
N PHE A 249 -1.09 4.50 13.19
CA PHE A 249 -1.64 3.45 12.32
C PHE A 249 -0.59 2.58 11.63
N ARG A 250 0.45 3.19 11.04
CA ARG A 250 1.53 2.47 10.34
C ARG A 250 2.42 1.65 11.27
N ASN A 251 2.60 2.11 12.50
CA ASN A 251 3.41 1.39 13.49
C ASN A 251 2.61 0.22 14.09
N LEU A 252 1.32 0.41 14.28
CA LEU A 252 0.42 -0.58 14.87
C LEU A 252 0.01 -1.68 13.88
N SER A 253 -0.01 -1.37 12.58
CA SER A 253 -0.38 -2.33 11.54
C SER A 253 0.58 -3.51 11.44
N GLY A 254 1.87 -3.33 11.74
CA GLY A 254 2.85 -4.41 11.79
C GLY A 254 2.68 -5.38 12.98
N HIS A 255 1.76 -5.11 13.90
CA HIS A 255 1.50 -5.97 15.05
C HIS A 255 0.50 -7.10 14.71
N TRP A 256 0.65 -8.28 15.31
CA TRP A 256 -0.25 -9.42 15.05
C TRP A 256 -1.71 -9.18 15.45
N PHE A 257 -1.99 -8.17 16.28
CA PHE A 257 -3.36 -7.80 16.68
C PHE A 257 -4.09 -7.02 15.58
N ALA A 258 -3.36 -6.32 14.72
CA ALA A 258 -3.94 -5.61 13.59
C ALA A 258 -4.59 -6.55 12.57
N ARG A 259 -4.13 -7.80 12.46
CA ARG A 259 -4.52 -8.75 11.40
C ARG A 259 -6.03 -8.83 11.17
N GLN A 260 -6.81 -9.00 12.23
CA GLN A 260 -8.28 -9.14 12.13
C GLN A 260 -8.95 -7.83 11.68
N GLU A 261 -8.41 -6.70 12.12
CA GLU A 261 -8.91 -5.38 11.73
C GLU A 261 -8.50 -5.04 10.29
N LEU A 262 -7.32 -5.47 9.83
CA LEU A 262 -6.91 -5.39 8.41
C LEU A 262 -7.83 -6.22 7.50
N PHE A 263 -8.25 -7.41 7.95
CA PHE A 263 -9.22 -8.23 7.21
C PHE A 263 -10.57 -7.53 7.08
N LEU A 264 -11.00 -6.84 8.15
CA LEU A 264 -12.20 -6.01 8.10
C LEU A 264 -12.05 -4.87 7.09
N LEU A 265 -10.94 -4.13 7.09
CA LEU A 265 -10.71 -3.03 6.15
C LEU A 265 -10.75 -3.51 4.69
N VAL A 266 -10.11 -4.64 4.37
CA VAL A 266 -10.18 -5.26 3.04
C VAL A 266 -11.63 -5.63 2.69
N SER A 267 -12.37 -6.24 3.62
CA SER A 267 -13.77 -6.61 3.41
C SER A 267 -14.66 -5.39 3.15
N ILE A 268 -14.43 -4.29 3.88
CA ILE A 268 -15.13 -3.03 3.66
C ILE A 268 -14.84 -2.49 2.26
N VAL A 269 -13.56 -2.45 1.84
CA VAL A 269 -13.20 -2.00 0.49
C VAL A 269 -13.93 -2.83 -0.58
N HIS A 270 -14.00 -4.15 -0.44
CA HIS A 270 -14.77 -4.99 -1.37
C HIS A 270 -16.27 -4.65 -1.36
N LEU A 271 -16.88 -4.42 -0.19
CA LEU A 271 -18.29 -4.01 -0.13
C LEU A 271 -18.52 -2.71 -0.90
N TYR A 272 -17.64 -1.72 -0.74
CA TYR A 272 -17.70 -0.49 -1.52
C TYR A 272 -17.63 -0.75 -3.02
N THR A 273 -16.77 -1.66 -3.49
CA THR A 273 -16.70 -2.01 -4.93
C THR A 273 -17.98 -2.61 -5.49
N THR A 274 -18.75 -3.31 -4.66
CA THR A 274 -20.03 -3.91 -5.06
C THR A 274 -21.21 -2.93 -5.00
N SER A 275 -21.00 -1.75 -4.42
CA SER A 275 -22.00 -0.70 -4.25
C SER A 275 -21.85 0.41 -5.30
N ASP A 276 -22.96 1.03 -5.70
CA ASP A 276 -22.96 2.20 -6.58
C ASP A 276 -22.84 3.52 -5.79
N PHE A 277 -22.22 3.47 -4.61
CA PHE A 277 -22.08 4.63 -3.74
C PHE A 277 -20.88 5.48 -4.14
N GLY A 278 -21.16 6.56 -4.89
CA GLY A 278 -20.15 7.46 -5.45
C GLY A 278 -19.44 8.34 -4.41
N ASP A 279 -20.15 8.68 -3.34
CA ASP A 279 -19.60 9.46 -2.25
C ASP A 279 -18.50 8.62 -1.58
N HIS A 280 -17.28 9.15 -1.54
CA HIS A 280 -16.06 8.53 -1.00
C HIS A 280 -15.23 7.64 -1.95
N HIS A 281 -15.47 7.61 -3.27
CA HIS A 281 -14.59 6.87 -4.22
C HIS A 281 -13.10 7.15 -4.00
N ARG A 282 -12.70 8.43 -3.96
CA ARG A 282 -11.30 8.84 -3.74
C ARG A 282 -10.76 8.38 -2.40
N PHE A 283 -11.57 8.43 -1.35
CA PHE A 283 -11.16 7.96 -0.02
C PHE A 283 -10.95 6.44 -0.01
N MET A 284 -11.82 5.67 -0.68
CA MET A 284 -11.67 4.22 -0.81
C MET A 284 -10.46 3.85 -1.65
N HIS A 285 -10.15 4.63 -2.69
CA HIS A 285 -8.89 4.49 -3.45
C HIS A 285 -7.68 4.66 -2.53
N ARG A 286 -7.67 5.73 -1.74
CA ARG A 286 -6.60 5.99 -0.76
C ARG A 286 -6.48 4.88 0.28
N LEU A 287 -7.59 4.37 0.79
CA LEU A 287 -7.60 3.24 1.72
C LEU A 287 -7.03 1.97 1.06
N ALA A 288 -7.44 1.67 -0.17
CA ALA A 288 -6.92 0.53 -0.93
C ALA A 288 -5.40 0.61 -1.16
N PHE A 289 -4.88 1.78 -1.56
CA PHE A 289 -3.43 2.01 -1.68
C PHE A 289 -2.71 1.84 -0.34
N THR A 290 -3.32 2.32 0.74
CA THR A 290 -2.77 2.19 2.08
C THR A 290 -2.69 0.71 2.48
N LEU A 291 -3.74 -0.08 2.19
CA LEU A 291 -3.81 -1.52 2.48
C LEU A 291 -2.66 -2.30 1.84
N LEU A 292 -2.24 -1.96 0.62
CA LEU A 292 -1.09 -2.58 -0.04
C LEU A 292 0.20 -2.51 0.79
N THR A 293 0.35 -1.45 1.58
CA THR A 293 1.58 -1.15 2.35
C THR A 293 1.50 -1.53 3.83
N ILE A 294 0.39 -2.14 4.27
CA ILE A 294 0.18 -2.50 5.68
C ILE A 294 -0.36 -3.92 5.89
N VAL A 295 -1.03 -4.51 4.88
CA VAL A 295 -1.43 -5.91 4.94
C VAL A 295 -0.17 -6.75 5.07
N HIS A 296 -0.22 -7.73 5.97
CA HIS A 296 0.90 -8.61 6.28
C HIS A 296 1.29 -9.47 5.07
N GLU A 297 2.59 -9.73 4.89
CA GLU A 297 3.11 -10.59 3.81
C GLU A 297 2.45 -11.98 3.85
N GLY A 298 2.18 -12.52 5.05
CA GLY A 298 1.48 -13.79 5.21
C GLY A 298 0.03 -13.79 4.70
N ASP A 299 -0.57 -12.62 4.50
CA ASP A 299 -1.96 -12.41 4.09
C ASP A 299 -2.08 -11.69 2.74
N LYS A 300 -0.99 -11.65 1.98
CA LYS A 300 -0.91 -11.00 0.66
C LYS A 300 -1.96 -11.46 -0.36
N TYR A 301 -2.50 -12.67 -0.19
CA TYR A 301 -3.61 -13.19 -1.01
C TYR A 301 -4.86 -12.32 -0.97
N LEU A 302 -5.05 -11.51 0.09
CA LEU A 302 -6.17 -10.57 0.23
C LEU A 302 -6.08 -9.39 -0.74
N LEU A 303 -4.90 -9.10 -1.29
CA LEU A 303 -4.67 -7.88 -2.07
C LEU A 303 -4.98 -8.07 -3.56
N ALA A 304 -5.05 -9.30 -4.06
CA ALA A 304 -5.30 -9.58 -5.47
C ALA A 304 -6.59 -8.89 -5.98
N ASP A 305 -7.70 -9.14 -5.30
CA ASP A 305 -8.99 -8.54 -5.67
C ASP A 305 -9.03 -7.02 -5.42
N VAL A 306 -8.28 -6.52 -4.43
CA VAL A 306 -8.19 -5.06 -4.17
C VAL A 306 -7.48 -4.38 -5.34
N ILE A 307 -6.38 -4.97 -5.83
CA ILE A 307 -5.64 -4.46 -6.96
C ILE A 307 -6.50 -4.43 -8.23
N SER A 308 -7.10 -5.57 -8.57
CA SER A 308 -7.90 -5.70 -9.79
C SER A 308 -9.17 -4.84 -9.78
N ASN A 309 -9.87 -4.75 -8.64
CA ASN A 309 -11.16 -4.07 -8.62
C ASN A 309 -11.07 -2.58 -8.27
N VAL A 310 -10.00 -2.13 -7.58
CA VAL A 310 -9.90 -0.77 -7.03
C VAL A 310 -8.69 -0.01 -7.54
N ILE A 311 -7.47 -0.57 -7.43
CA ILE A 311 -6.23 0.18 -7.66
C ILE A 311 -6.14 0.65 -9.11
N PHE A 312 -6.26 -0.28 -10.07
CA PHE A 312 -6.14 0.02 -11.50
C PHE A 312 -7.49 0.40 -12.16
N ASN A 313 -8.50 0.69 -11.35
CA ASN A 313 -9.83 1.04 -11.85
C ASN A 313 -10.02 2.56 -11.90
N ILE A 314 -10.19 3.09 -13.10
CA ILE A 314 -10.31 4.53 -13.39
C ILE A 314 -11.47 5.22 -12.66
N LYS A 315 -12.52 4.47 -12.28
CA LYS A 315 -13.67 4.98 -11.52
C LYS A 315 -13.26 5.66 -10.21
N TYR A 316 -12.11 5.29 -9.65
CA TYR A 316 -11.67 5.75 -8.32
C TYR A 316 -10.66 6.91 -8.35
N PHE A 317 -10.19 7.33 -9.52
CA PHE A 317 -9.16 8.37 -9.65
C PHE A 317 -9.67 9.77 -9.30
N ARG A 318 -10.97 10.02 -9.49
CA ARG A 318 -11.66 11.25 -9.13
C ARG A 318 -13.04 10.92 -8.52
N TYR A 319 -13.88 11.92 -8.27
CA TYR A 319 -15.23 11.65 -7.74
C TYR A 319 -16.08 10.93 -8.79
N SER A 320 -15.88 11.26 -10.06
CA SER A 320 -16.50 10.61 -11.21
C SER A 320 -15.53 10.39 -12.38
N VAL A 321 -15.92 9.52 -13.32
CA VAL A 321 -15.22 9.36 -14.61
C VAL A 321 -15.34 10.63 -15.46
N ASP A 322 -16.45 11.37 -15.31
CA ASP A 322 -16.65 12.64 -16.01
C ASP A 322 -15.60 13.67 -15.58
N ASP A 323 -15.21 13.71 -14.30
CA ASP A 323 -14.16 14.62 -13.79
C ASP A 323 -12.78 14.32 -14.41
N VAL A 324 -12.53 13.07 -14.80
CA VAL A 324 -11.28 12.66 -15.48
C VAL A 324 -11.29 13.19 -16.91
N ASN A 325 -12.42 13.04 -17.60
CA ASN A 325 -12.61 13.57 -18.95
C ASN A 325 -12.52 15.10 -18.96
N GLU A 326 -13.15 15.78 -18.00
CA GLU A 326 -13.06 17.23 -17.83
C GLU A 326 -11.59 17.69 -17.62
N ARG A 327 -10.81 16.96 -16.82
CA ARG A 327 -9.38 17.27 -16.64
C ARG A 327 -8.60 17.11 -17.92
N LEU A 328 -8.85 16.03 -18.68
CA LEU A 328 -8.21 15.82 -19.96
C LEU A 328 -8.56 16.96 -20.93
N ASP A 329 -9.80 17.45 -20.92
CA ASP A 329 -10.21 18.57 -21.77
C ASP A 329 -9.59 19.90 -21.34
N PHE A 330 -9.45 20.15 -20.04
CA PHE A 330 -8.68 21.30 -19.54
C PHE A 330 -7.21 21.23 -19.97
N LEU A 331 -6.60 20.05 -19.94
CA LEU A 331 -5.22 19.85 -20.39
C LEU A 331 -5.03 20.22 -21.87
N LYS A 332 -6.04 20.03 -22.75
CA LYS A 332 -5.97 20.51 -24.14
C LYS A 332 -5.73 22.02 -24.20
N LEU A 333 -6.46 22.77 -23.39
CA LEU A 333 -6.38 24.24 -23.35
C LEU A 333 -5.03 24.71 -22.79
N GLU A 334 -4.47 23.99 -21.81
CA GLU A 334 -3.13 24.25 -21.28
C GLU A 334 -2.03 23.98 -22.33
N GLU A 335 -2.15 22.92 -23.11
CA GLU A 335 -1.20 22.59 -24.18
C GLU A 335 -1.17 23.65 -25.29
N GLU A 336 -2.33 24.19 -25.66
CA GLU A 336 -2.43 25.30 -26.63
C GLU A 336 -1.73 26.57 -26.13
N SER A 337 -1.69 26.76 -24.80
CA SER A 337 -1.09 27.92 -24.15
C SER A 337 0.40 27.74 -23.83
N CYS A 338 0.88 26.50 -23.67
CA CYS A 338 2.21 26.17 -23.19
C CYS A 338 2.83 25.01 -24.00
N PRO A 339 3.72 25.29 -24.98
CA PRO A 339 4.34 24.26 -25.82
C PRO A 339 5.16 23.20 -25.06
N GLN A 340 5.61 23.51 -23.85
CA GLN A 340 6.34 22.57 -22.98
C GLN A 340 5.47 21.40 -22.45
N LEU A 341 4.15 21.55 -22.52
CA LEU A 341 3.18 20.52 -22.12
C LEU A 341 2.68 19.70 -23.32
N ALA A 342 3.11 20.02 -24.55
CA ALA A 342 2.60 19.39 -25.76
C ALA A 342 2.72 17.85 -25.71
N GLY A 343 1.60 17.17 -25.99
CA GLY A 343 1.52 15.70 -25.98
C GLY A 343 1.32 15.08 -24.59
N LYS A 344 1.22 15.87 -23.52
CA LYS A 344 0.92 15.37 -22.17
C LYS A 344 -0.42 14.63 -22.13
N ARG A 345 -1.47 15.21 -22.72
CA ARG A 345 -2.80 14.62 -22.85
C ARG A 345 -2.73 13.29 -23.59
N ASP A 346 -2.06 13.25 -24.73
CA ASP A 346 -1.97 12.04 -25.55
C ASP A 346 -1.27 10.90 -24.79
N LEU A 347 -0.21 11.21 -24.05
CA LEU A 347 0.47 10.24 -23.19
C LEU A 347 -0.42 9.74 -22.04
N LEU A 348 -1.19 10.62 -21.41
CA LEU A 348 -2.14 10.26 -20.35
C LEU A 348 -3.31 9.41 -20.90
N GLN A 349 -3.81 9.75 -22.08
CA GLN A 349 -4.84 8.98 -22.77
C GLN A 349 -4.33 7.57 -23.10
N GLN A 350 -3.13 7.46 -23.67
CA GLN A 350 -2.48 6.16 -23.90
C GLN A 350 -2.24 5.38 -22.60
N ALA A 351 -1.97 6.07 -21.50
CA ALA A 351 -1.80 5.45 -20.19
C ALA A 351 -3.13 4.87 -19.67
N ILE A 352 -4.24 5.61 -19.80
CA ILE A 352 -5.59 5.14 -19.48
C ILE A 352 -5.94 3.90 -20.30
N GLU A 353 -5.70 3.93 -21.61
CA GLU A 353 -5.96 2.79 -22.52
C GLU A 353 -5.11 1.56 -22.15
N SER A 354 -3.94 1.78 -21.56
CA SER A 354 -3.03 0.70 -21.14
C SER A 354 -3.36 0.12 -19.76
N LEU A 355 -4.37 0.62 -19.03
CA LEU A 355 -4.70 0.17 -17.67
C LEU A 355 -4.80 -1.36 -17.51
N PRO A 356 -5.48 -2.11 -18.39
CA PRO A 356 -5.55 -3.58 -18.27
C PRO A 356 -4.17 -4.25 -18.39
N SER A 357 -3.28 -3.69 -19.22
CA SER A 357 -1.91 -4.19 -19.36
C SER A 357 -1.04 -3.81 -18.17
N ILE A 358 -1.26 -2.63 -17.59
CA ILE A 358 -0.64 -2.19 -16.33
C ILE A 358 -1.04 -3.14 -15.21
N GLU A 359 -2.33 -3.42 -15.04
CA GLU A 359 -2.83 -4.37 -14.05
C GLU A 359 -2.15 -5.73 -14.20
N THR A 360 -2.16 -6.30 -15.41
CA THR A 360 -1.53 -7.59 -15.69
C THR A 360 -0.04 -7.60 -15.32
N LEU A 361 0.68 -6.50 -15.63
CA LEU A 361 2.08 -6.37 -15.24
C LEU A 361 2.23 -6.38 -13.71
N TYR A 362 1.49 -5.53 -13.00
CA TYR A 362 1.65 -5.42 -11.55
C TYR A 362 1.17 -6.66 -10.79
N MET A 363 0.11 -7.33 -11.24
CA MET A 363 -0.33 -8.61 -10.65
C MET A 363 0.79 -9.66 -10.69
N LYS A 364 1.55 -9.69 -11.79
CA LYS A 364 2.74 -10.53 -11.95
C LYS A 364 3.93 -10.06 -11.11
N GLU A 365 4.31 -8.78 -11.21
CA GLU A 365 5.48 -8.21 -10.50
C GLU A 365 5.32 -8.28 -8.97
N LEU A 366 4.09 -8.14 -8.50
CA LEU A 366 3.76 -8.25 -7.09
C LEU A 366 3.53 -9.71 -6.66
N GLY A 367 3.50 -10.67 -7.58
CA GLY A 367 3.37 -12.10 -7.27
C GLY A 367 1.99 -12.51 -6.77
N LEU A 368 0.93 -11.97 -7.37
CA LEU A 368 -0.47 -12.17 -6.96
C LEU A 368 -1.24 -13.19 -7.83
N ASP A 369 -0.77 -13.48 -9.05
CA ASP A 369 -1.47 -14.28 -10.08
C ASP A 369 -1.93 -15.69 -9.64
N TYR A 370 -1.34 -16.24 -8.58
CA TYR A 370 -1.60 -17.61 -8.14
C TYR A 370 -1.84 -17.75 -6.63
N LEU A 371 -1.97 -16.62 -5.92
CA LEU A 371 -2.22 -16.68 -4.49
C LEU A 371 -3.67 -17.10 -4.25
N ARG A 372 -3.84 -18.18 -3.48
CA ARG A 372 -5.14 -18.61 -3.01
C ARG A 372 -5.20 -18.50 -1.50
N PRO A 373 -6.37 -18.17 -0.92
CA PRO A 373 -6.58 -18.30 0.51
C PRO A 373 -6.24 -19.72 0.92
N THR A 374 -5.27 -19.87 1.83
CA THR A 374 -4.98 -21.18 2.42
C THR A 374 -5.86 -21.38 3.63
N TRP A 375 -6.38 -22.59 3.80
CA TRP A 375 -7.15 -22.97 4.97
C TRP A 375 -6.50 -24.14 5.72
N PRO A 376 -6.25 -24.00 7.04
CA PRO A 376 -6.43 -22.79 7.84
C PRO A 376 -5.48 -21.66 7.39
N PRO A 377 -5.82 -20.38 7.66
CA PRO A 377 -4.94 -19.26 7.36
C PRO A 377 -3.57 -19.48 7.99
N PRO A 378 -2.48 -19.06 7.33
CA PRO A 378 -1.15 -19.27 7.85
C PRO A 378 -1.02 -18.54 9.19
N THR A 379 -0.34 -19.15 10.16
CA THR A 379 -0.03 -18.45 11.41
C THR A 379 0.99 -17.35 11.12
N LEU A 380 0.82 -16.15 11.68
CA LEU A 380 1.80 -15.07 11.54
C LEU A 380 3.17 -15.41 12.17
N THR A 381 3.24 -16.47 12.97
CA THR A 381 4.49 -17.05 13.50
C THR A 381 5.04 -18.20 12.64
N GLY A 382 4.34 -18.56 11.56
CA GLY A 382 4.61 -19.74 10.74
C GLY A 382 5.61 -19.50 9.61
N HIS A 383 5.79 -18.25 9.19
CA HIS A 383 6.75 -17.87 8.17
C HIS A 383 7.68 -16.76 8.70
N LEU A 384 8.88 -16.68 8.13
CA LEU A 384 9.79 -15.57 8.41
C LEU A 384 9.13 -14.26 7.92
N ASN A 385 9.26 -13.18 8.68
CA ASN A 385 8.78 -11.85 8.30
C ASN A 385 7.26 -11.74 8.02
N SER A 386 6.42 -12.67 8.48
CA SER A 386 4.99 -12.67 8.14
C SER A 386 4.26 -11.40 8.55
N THR A 387 4.72 -10.69 9.57
CA THR A 387 4.13 -9.45 10.09
C THR A 387 4.66 -8.18 9.40
N GLN A 388 5.63 -8.32 8.48
CA GLN A 388 6.06 -7.21 7.63
C GLN A 388 4.96 -6.89 6.61
N ALA A 389 4.95 -5.65 6.13
CA ALA A 389 4.04 -5.25 5.05
C ALA A 389 4.30 -6.07 3.78
N ALA A 390 3.23 -6.42 3.08
CA ALA A 390 3.27 -7.22 1.86
C ALA A 390 4.04 -6.53 0.74
N PHE A 391 3.94 -5.21 0.68
CA PHE A 391 4.64 -4.40 -0.30
C PHE A 391 5.34 -3.20 0.34
N PRO A 392 6.50 -2.77 -0.19
CA PRO A 392 7.13 -1.54 0.22
C PRO A 392 6.26 -0.33 -0.15
N PHE A 393 6.47 0.80 0.51
CA PHE A 393 5.68 2.02 0.27
C PHE A 393 5.86 2.58 -1.15
N ASP A 394 6.98 2.27 -1.80
CA ASP A 394 7.33 2.67 -3.16
C ASP A 394 7.15 1.53 -4.17
N TRP A 395 6.23 0.60 -3.90
CA TRP A 395 5.94 -0.58 -4.74
C TRP A 395 5.66 -0.25 -6.22
N ILE A 396 5.16 0.95 -6.50
CA ILE A 396 4.92 1.45 -7.86
C ILE A 396 6.21 1.54 -8.70
N PHE A 397 7.39 1.47 -8.09
CA PHE A 397 8.67 1.47 -8.80
C PHE A 397 9.32 0.09 -8.87
N LEU A 398 8.72 -0.95 -8.27
CA LEU A 398 9.27 -2.31 -8.30
C LEU A 398 9.57 -2.83 -9.71
N PRO A 399 8.72 -2.61 -10.74
CA PRO A 399 9.04 -3.06 -12.09
C PRO A 399 10.34 -2.43 -12.61
N ILE A 400 10.53 -1.13 -12.39
CA ILE A 400 11.75 -0.39 -12.79
C ILE A 400 12.96 -0.89 -12.00
N MET A 401 12.82 -1.08 -10.68
CA MET A 401 13.89 -1.59 -9.84
C MET A 401 14.35 -2.99 -10.29
N ARG A 402 13.41 -3.87 -10.64
CA ARG A 402 13.72 -5.18 -11.19
C ARG A 402 14.42 -5.08 -12.55
N LEU A 403 13.97 -4.21 -13.44
CA LEU A 403 14.65 -3.99 -14.74
C LEU A 403 16.10 -3.55 -14.54
N HIS A 404 16.36 -2.68 -13.56
CA HIS A 404 17.70 -2.28 -13.19
C HIS A 404 18.54 -3.44 -12.63
N GLN A 405 17.97 -4.22 -11.70
CA GLN A 405 18.66 -5.40 -11.12
C GLN A 405 19.00 -6.47 -12.16
N CYS A 406 18.19 -6.61 -13.21
CA CYS A 406 18.43 -7.56 -14.30
C CYS A 406 19.28 -6.98 -15.43
N GLU A 407 19.84 -5.77 -15.28
CA GLU A 407 20.60 -5.06 -16.33
C GLU A 407 19.83 -5.02 -17.66
N GLY A 408 18.50 -4.85 -17.60
CA GLY A 408 17.68 -4.64 -18.80
C GLY A 408 17.59 -5.88 -19.70
N LYS A 409 18.06 -7.05 -19.25
CA LYS A 409 18.05 -8.31 -20.02
C LYS A 409 16.67 -8.96 -20.12
N ASP A 410 15.62 -8.29 -19.65
CA ASP A 410 14.24 -8.73 -19.83
C ASP A 410 13.82 -8.54 -21.30
N LYS A 411 13.34 -9.62 -21.93
CA LYS A 411 12.78 -9.57 -23.29
C LYS A 411 11.65 -8.56 -23.43
N ASN A 412 10.89 -8.33 -22.36
CA ASN A 412 9.79 -7.37 -22.32
C ASN A 412 10.18 -6.08 -21.58
N GLY A 413 11.47 -5.76 -21.49
CA GLY A 413 11.99 -4.62 -20.74
C GLY A 413 11.32 -3.30 -21.14
N SER A 414 11.34 -2.94 -22.43
CA SER A 414 10.78 -1.68 -22.92
C SER A 414 9.28 -1.55 -22.65
N ILE A 415 8.52 -2.65 -22.82
CA ILE A 415 7.09 -2.68 -22.51
C ILE A 415 6.86 -2.48 -21.01
N THR A 416 7.64 -3.17 -20.18
CA THR A 416 7.56 -3.06 -18.71
C THR A 416 7.85 -1.63 -18.26
N ALA A 417 8.92 -1.02 -18.80
CA ALA A 417 9.28 0.37 -18.52
C ALA A 417 8.15 1.34 -18.93
N ALA A 418 7.60 1.16 -20.14
CA ALA A 418 6.52 1.99 -20.64
C ALA A 418 5.26 1.91 -19.77
N LEU A 419 4.82 0.70 -19.40
CA LEU A 419 3.65 0.48 -18.55
C LEU A 419 3.87 1.03 -17.14
N CYS A 420 5.07 0.86 -16.56
CA CYS A 420 5.40 1.40 -15.25
C CYS A 420 5.38 2.93 -15.23
N LEU A 421 5.95 3.59 -16.26
CA LEU A 421 5.92 5.04 -16.37
C LEU A 421 4.51 5.57 -16.63
N LYS A 422 3.74 4.92 -17.52
CA LYS A 422 2.32 5.24 -17.73
C LYS A 422 1.53 5.21 -16.42
N TRP A 423 1.76 4.20 -15.58
CA TRP A 423 1.15 4.13 -14.26
C TRP A 423 1.57 5.28 -13.34
N PHE A 424 2.87 5.58 -13.28
CA PHE A 424 3.39 6.70 -12.50
C PHE A 424 2.74 8.03 -12.91
N LEU A 425 2.63 8.29 -14.22
CA LEU A 425 2.01 9.50 -14.76
C LEU A 425 0.54 9.64 -14.38
N LEU A 426 -0.22 8.54 -14.46
CA LEU A 426 -1.63 8.53 -14.06
C LEU A 426 -1.81 8.90 -12.60
N ILE A 427 -1.03 8.31 -11.71
CA ILE A 427 -1.16 8.59 -10.28
C ILE A 427 -0.70 10.01 -9.94
N GLU A 428 0.40 10.51 -10.51
CA GLU A 428 0.83 11.90 -10.26
C GLU A 428 -0.18 12.94 -10.78
N GLU A 429 -0.86 12.69 -11.91
CA GLU A 429 -1.84 13.63 -12.45
C GLU A 429 -3.18 13.59 -11.69
N PHE A 430 -3.70 12.40 -11.40
CA PHE A 430 -5.05 12.24 -10.86
C PHE A 430 -5.12 12.07 -9.34
N SER A 431 -4.03 11.62 -8.70
CA SER A 431 -4.02 11.29 -7.27
C SER A 431 -2.64 11.46 -6.63
N SER A 432 -2.00 12.62 -6.85
CA SER A 432 -0.66 12.93 -6.34
C SER A 432 -0.52 12.79 -4.81
N ASP A 433 -1.62 12.93 -4.07
CA ASP A 433 -1.64 12.73 -2.62
C ASP A 433 -1.30 11.30 -2.21
N LEU A 434 -1.55 10.29 -3.05
CA LEU A 434 -1.21 8.89 -2.77
C LEU A 434 0.31 8.66 -2.73
N LEU A 435 1.06 9.40 -3.57
CA LEU A 435 2.52 9.33 -3.64
C LEU A 435 3.22 10.40 -2.80
N SER A 436 2.46 11.17 -2.01
CA SER A 436 3.01 12.23 -1.15
C SER A 436 4.00 11.72 -0.10
N ASN A 437 3.89 10.46 0.29
CA ASN A 437 4.79 9.80 1.24
C ASN A 437 6.15 9.46 0.63
N ILE A 438 6.26 9.41 -0.70
CA ILE A 438 7.52 9.15 -1.40
C ILE A 438 8.20 10.50 -1.65
N LYS A 439 9.38 10.67 -1.05
CA LYS A 439 10.18 11.88 -1.20
C LYS A 439 10.51 12.16 -2.68
N PRO A 440 10.52 13.42 -3.15
CA PRO A 440 10.83 13.74 -4.54
C PRO A 440 12.19 13.21 -5.01
N ALA A 441 13.22 13.25 -4.14
CA ALA A 441 14.54 12.72 -4.47
C ALA A 441 14.53 11.18 -4.63
N ALA A 442 13.70 10.47 -3.85
CA ALA A 442 13.50 9.04 -4.03
C ALA A 442 12.80 8.75 -5.38
N LYS A 443 11.75 9.49 -5.74
CA LYS A 443 11.09 9.37 -7.06
C LYS A 443 12.10 9.59 -8.20
N TYR A 444 12.91 10.64 -8.10
CA TYR A 444 13.98 10.93 -9.06
C TYR A 444 14.94 9.74 -9.22
N CYS A 445 15.46 9.19 -8.11
CA CYS A 445 16.40 8.06 -8.16
C CYS A 445 15.75 6.81 -8.74
N ARG A 446 14.50 6.50 -8.38
CA ARG A 446 13.75 5.36 -8.91
C ARG A 446 13.52 5.49 -10.41
N LEU A 447 13.22 6.67 -10.93
CA LEU A 447 13.12 6.90 -12.38
C LEU A 447 14.49 6.76 -13.06
N CYS A 448 15.56 7.25 -12.41
CA CYS A 448 16.93 7.15 -12.95
C CYS A 448 17.42 5.70 -13.10
N CYS A 449 16.89 4.76 -12.32
CA CYS A 449 17.16 3.33 -12.49
C CYS A 449 16.84 2.82 -13.90
N LEU A 450 15.93 3.45 -14.67
CA LEU A 450 15.71 3.08 -16.07
C LEU A 450 16.89 3.40 -16.97
N PHE A 451 17.60 4.51 -16.75
CA PHE A 451 18.82 4.83 -17.50
C PHE A 451 19.94 3.84 -17.14
N LEU A 452 20.02 3.47 -15.87
CA LEU A 452 20.99 2.51 -15.34
C LEU A 452 20.63 1.04 -15.65
N ALA A 453 19.42 0.77 -16.13
CA ALA A 453 18.99 -0.59 -16.42
C ALA A 453 19.58 -1.12 -17.73
N GLY A 454 19.88 -0.27 -18.72
CA GLY A 454 20.48 -0.76 -19.96
C GLY A 454 20.73 0.36 -20.99
N PRO A 455 21.45 0.05 -22.08
CA PRO A 455 21.91 1.06 -23.04
C PRO A 455 20.78 1.66 -23.88
N ASP A 456 19.71 0.90 -24.13
CA ASP A 456 18.66 1.26 -25.09
C ASP A 456 17.28 1.42 -24.44
N LEU A 457 17.08 0.88 -23.24
CA LEU A 457 15.77 0.78 -22.59
C LEU A 457 15.06 2.14 -22.44
N PHE A 458 15.82 3.18 -22.09
CA PHE A 458 15.26 4.52 -21.90
C PHE A 458 14.79 5.17 -23.20
N ARG A 459 15.34 4.78 -24.36
CA ARG A 459 15.05 5.41 -25.66
C ARG A 459 13.62 5.18 -26.12
N ASP A 460 13.08 4.01 -25.82
CA ASP A 460 11.70 3.65 -26.17
C ASP A 460 10.66 4.39 -25.32
N VAL A 461 11.10 5.00 -24.21
CA VAL A 461 10.22 5.64 -23.22
C VAL A 461 10.60 7.09 -22.93
N THR A 462 11.44 7.70 -23.77
CA THR A 462 11.92 9.09 -23.62
C THR A 462 10.80 10.10 -23.38
N PRO A 463 9.67 10.10 -24.12
CA PRO A 463 8.58 11.05 -23.85
C PRO A 463 7.94 10.86 -22.46
N LEU A 464 7.77 9.61 -22.03
CA LEU A 464 7.22 9.28 -20.71
C LEU A 464 8.17 9.71 -19.59
N LEU A 465 9.48 9.52 -19.78
CA LEU A 465 10.52 9.97 -18.85
C LEU A 465 10.57 11.49 -18.72
N GLY A 466 10.44 12.21 -19.83
CA GLY A 466 10.40 13.68 -19.84
C GLY A 466 9.21 14.23 -19.04
N LEU A 467 8.03 13.65 -19.25
CA LEU A 467 6.84 14.04 -18.48
C LEU A 467 6.96 13.61 -17.01
N SER A 468 7.50 12.43 -16.73
CA SER A 468 7.73 11.94 -15.36
C SER A 468 8.65 12.87 -14.57
N LEU A 469 9.70 13.40 -15.22
CA LEU A 469 10.59 14.38 -14.61
C LEU A 469 9.85 15.65 -14.22
N SER A 470 8.93 16.13 -15.07
CA SER A 470 8.15 17.34 -14.81
C SER A 470 7.33 17.25 -13.51
N PHE A 471 6.78 16.07 -13.19
CA PHE A 471 6.07 15.82 -11.94
C PHE A 471 7.00 15.77 -10.72
N VAL A 472 8.23 15.31 -10.90
CA VAL A 472 9.23 15.34 -9.82
C VAL A 472 9.71 16.76 -9.56
N THR A 473 9.93 17.55 -10.62
CA THR A 473 10.44 18.92 -10.52
C THR A 473 9.37 19.97 -10.26
N CYS A 474 8.07 19.65 -10.33
CA CYS A 474 7.01 20.60 -9.98
C CYS A 474 7.07 21.02 -8.49
N ASN A 475 7.59 20.14 -7.63
CA ASN A 475 7.87 20.42 -6.23
C ASN A 475 9.36 20.64 -6.02
N TYR A 476 9.98 21.44 -6.89
CA TYR A 476 11.43 21.59 -6.93
C TYR A 476 12.01 21.89 -5.55
N ASP A 477 11.42 22.80 -4.77
CA ASP A 477 11.90 23.18 -3.43
C ASP A 477 12.10 22.00 -2.48
N LYS A 478 11.23 20.98 -2.54
CA LYS A 478 11.28 19.78 -1.68
C LYS A 478 12.34 18.76 -2.12
N LEU A 479 12.93 18.92 -3.30
CA LEU A 479 13.94 18.02 -3.83
C LEU A 479 15.26 18.16 -3.04
N ASN A 480 15.60 17.18 -2.22
CA ASN A 480 16.83 17.17 -1.43
C ASN A 480 17.62 15.88 -1.69
N PHE A 481 18.83 15.97 -2.22
CA PHE A 481 19.67 14.81 -2.51
C PHE A 481 20.62 14.41 -1.38
N GLU A 482 20.64 15.18 -0.29
CA GLU A 482 21.44 14.89 0.91
C GLU A 482 20.63 14.11 1.97
N GLU A 483 19.35 13.88 1.74
CA GLU A 483 18.52 13.10 2.66
C GLU A 483 18.70 11.59 2.45
N ASP A 484 18.38 10.80 3.47
CA ASP A 484 18.37 9.35 3.35
C ASP A 484 17.28 8.91 2.35
N ILE A 485 17.73 8.24 1.29
CA ILE A 485 16.89 7.65 0.25
C ILE A 485 16.88 6.13 0.46
N PRO A 486 15.72 5.53 0.79
CA PRO A 486 15.65 4.09 1.05
C PRO A 486 16.18 3.24 -0.10
N GLY A 487 17.09 2.30 0.22
CA GLY A 487 17.74 1.44 -0.77
C GLY A 487 18.91 2.09 -1.51
N LEU A 488 19.35 3.27 -1.09
CA LEU A 488 20.54 3.94 -1.63
C LEU A 488 21.52 4.26 -0.50
N SER A 489 22.78 3.85 -0.64
CA SER A 489 23.83 4.13 0.36
C SER A 489 24.40 5.55 0.24
N SER A 490 24.58 6.02 -0.99
CA SER A 490 25.18 7.31 -1.31
C SER A 490 24.60 7.83 -2.60
N PHE A 491 23.92 8.99 -2.53
CA PHE A 491 23.45 9.66 -3.75
C PHE A 491 24.60 10.12 -4.64
N TYR A 492 25.75 10.47 -4.06
CA TYR A 492 26.91 10.92 -4.82
C TYR A 492 27.46 9.81 -5.73
N ASP A 493 27.56 8.58 -5.22
CA ASP A 493 28.03 7.43 -6.01
C ASP A 493 26.98 7.04 -7.06
N PHE A 494 25.69 7.04 -6.68
CA PHE A 494 24.60 6.85 -7.64
C PHE A 494 24.61 7.87 -8.79
N TYR A 495 24.85 9.14 -8.47
CA TYR A 495 24.92 10.20 -9.47
C TYR A 495 26.16 10.06 -10.36
N ARG A 496 27.30 9.60 -9.81
CA ARG A 496 28.48 9.23 -10.61
C ARG A 496 28.14 8.14 -11.62
N ASP A 497 27.50 7.06 -11.19
CA ASP A 497 27.09 5.96 -12.08
C ASP A 497 26.16 6.47 -13.19
N LEU A 498 25.23 7.35 -12.84
CA LEU A 498 24.31 7.97 -13.80
C LEU A 498 25.04 8.85 -14.84
N LEU A 499 26.05 9.61 -14.41
CA LEU A 499 26.90 10.40 -15.30
C LEU A 499 27.72 9.50 -16.23
N GLU A 500 28.34 8.45 -15.72
CA GLU A 500 29.12 7.50 -16.52
C GLU A 500 28.23 6.81 -17.57
N GLN A 501 27.02 6.41 -17.18
CA GLN A 501 26.02 5.88 -18.10
C GLN A 501 25.62 6.91 -19.16
N TYR A 502 25.41 8.18 -18.77
CA TYR A 502 25.15 9.26 -19.72
C TYR A 502 26.28 9.41 -20.73
N ALA A 503 27.54 9.35 -20.28
CA ALA A 503 28.70 9.45 -21.15
C ALA A 503 28.80 8.26 -22.13
N GLY A 504 28.45 7.06 -21.68
CA GLY A 504 28.57 5.84 -22.46
C GLY A 504 27.47 5.64 -23.52
N VAL A 505 26.22 5.94 -23.19
CA VAL A 505 25.06 5.44 -23.98
C VAL A 505 23.97 6.47 -24.29
N SER A 506 24.11 7.73 -23.84
CA SER A 506 23.02 8.72 -24.01
C SER A 506 22.85 9.22 -25.44
N TYR A 507 23.92 9.20 -26.25
CA TYR A 507 23.95 9.86 -27.58
C TYR A 507 23.49 11.33 -27.55
N CYS A 508 23.81 12.05 -26.47
CA CYS A 508 23.38 13.45 -26.24
C CYS A 508 21.86 13.62 -26.13
N ASP A 509 21.12 12.59 -25.70
CA ASP A 509 19.67 12.65 -25.50
C ASP A 509 19.28 13.81 -24.57
N ILE A 510 18.29 14.59 -25.01
CA ILE A 510 17.86 15.82 -24.34
C ILE A 510 17.20 15.49 -23.00
N THR A 511 16.34 14.46 -22.96
CA THR A 511 15.62 14.06 -21.74
C THR A 511 16.58 13.53 -20.69
N PHE A 512 17.49 12.62 -21.07
CA PHE A 512 18.51 12.13 -20.16
C PHE A 512 19.39 13.30 -19.68
N GLY A 513 19.75 14.24 -20.56
CA GLY A 513 20.46 15.46 -20.17
C GLY A 513 19.69 16.32 -19.16
N ARG A 514 18.35 16.41 -19.26
CA ARG A 514 17.51 17.09 -18.26
C ARG A 514 17.62 16.42 -16.89
N TYR A 515 17.63 15.08 -16.82
CA TYR A 515 17.86 14.36 -15.56
C TYR A 515 19.25 14.66 -14.99
N ILE A 516 20.30 14.67 -15.82
CA ILE A 516 21.67 15.01 -15.39
C ILE A 516 21.76 16.42 -14.82
N LEU A 517 21.02 17.37 -15.39
CA LEU A 517 21.04 18.77 -14.96
C LEU A 517 20.40 19.01 -13.59
N VAL A 518 19.42 18.19 -13.17
CA VAL A 518 18.66 18.44 -11.93
C VAL A 518 19.57 18.62 -10.69
N PRO A 519 20.55 17.74 -10.40
CA PRO A 519 21.44 17.90 -9.25
C PRO A 519 22.46 19.05 -9.38
N LEU A 520 22.58 19.68 -10.55
CA LEU A 520 23.55 20.75 -10.82
C LEU A 520 23.04 22.16 -10.54
N ALA A 521 21.74 22.30 -10.29
CA ALA A 521 21.16 23.57 -9.90
C ALA A 521 21.67 24.05 -8.54
N GLN A 522 21.64 25.38 -8.32
CA GLN A 522 22.44 26.05 -7.29
C GLN A 522 22.07 25.69 -5.87
N LYS A 523 20.81 25.31 -5.62
CA LYS A 523 20.37 24.93 -4.28
C LYS A 523 20.99 23.63 -3.76
N HIS A 524 21.51 22.79 -4.66
CA HIS A 524 22.06 21.49 -4.31
C HIS A 524 23.53 21.61 -3.89
N ASN A 525 24.02 20.57 -3.20
CA ASN A 525 25.39 20.55 -2.69
C ASN A 525 26.40 20.73 -3.83
N VAL A 526 27.37 21.62 -3.61
CA VAL A 526 28.44 21.99 -4.55
C VAL A 526 29.20 20.77 -5.11
N LYS A 527 29.27 19.67 -4.36
CA LYS A 527 29.95 18.43 -4.79
C LYS A 527 29.40 17.86 -6.10
N PHE A 528 28.11 18.02 -6.39
CA PHE A 528 27.49 17.54 -7.64
C PHE A 528 27.92 18.38 -8.85
N LYS A 529 28.14 19.68 -8.66
CA LYS A 529 28.79 20.52 -9.67
C LYS A 529 30.26 20.11 -9.84
N LYS A 530 31.01 19.94 -8.74
CA LYS A 530 32.45 19.59 -8.81
C LYS A 530 32.72 18.30 -9.59
N ILE A 531 31.92 17.24 -9.41
CA ILE A 531 32.10 15.99 -10.15
C ILE A 531 31.95 16.19 -11.68
N VAL A 532 30.95 16.93 -12.14
CA VAL A 532 30.74 17.19 -13.58
C VAL A 532 31.81 18.12 -14.16
N TRP A 533 32.18 19.17 -13.42
CA TRP A 533 33.12 20.18 -13.90
C TRP A 533 34.60 19.79 -13.79
N SER A 534 34.94 18.85 -12.92
CA SER A 534 36.34 18.50 -12.63
C SER A 534 36.67 17.04 -12.95
N GLU A 535 35.87 16.10 -12.46
CA GLU A 535 36.20 14.67 -12.52
C GLU A 535 35.70 14.01 -13.82
N LEU A 536 34.48 14.33 -14.23
CA LEU A 536 33.79 13.78 -15.40
C LEU A 536 33.53 14.86 -16.46
N ALA A 537 34.55 15.68 -16.77
CA ALA A 537 34.42 16.80 -17.72
C ALA A 537 33.99 16.38 -19.14
N ALA A 538 34.11 15.10 -19.51
CA ALA A 538 33.57 14.55 -20.76
C ALA A 538 32.06 14.85 -20.93
N ILE A 539 31.31 14.91 -19.82
CA ILE A 539 29.88 15.22 -19.79
C ILE A 539 29.58 16.59 -20.39
N LEU A 540 30.46 17.58 -20.16
CA LEU A 540 30.30 18.95 -20.66
C LEU A 540 30.18 19.00 -22.19
N ARG A 541 30.78 18.04 -22.91
CA ARG A 541 30.72 17.98 -24.38
C ARG A 541 29.46 17.27 -24.89
N LEU A 542 28.82 16.46 -24.05
CA LEU A 542 27.66 15.63 -24.40
C LEU A 542 26.33 16.28 -24.00
N LEU A 543 26.33 17.12 -22.97
CA LEU A 543 25.13 17.73 -22.42
C LEU A 543 24.57 18.82 -23.34
N ARG A 544 23.76 18.42 -24.33
CA ARG A 544 23.20 19.29 -25.38
C ARG A 544 21.83 19.89 -25.06
N THR A 545 21.29 19.62 -23.87
CA THR A 545 19.96 20.08 -23.44
C THR A 545 19.80 21.60 -23.64
N PRO A 546 18.82 22.05 -24.43
CA PRO A 546 18.56 23.47 -24.66
C PRO A 546 18.12 24.21 -23.40
N ILE A 547 18.32 25.53 -23.38
CA ILE A 547 17.85 26.39 -22.28
C ILE A 547 16.32 26.36 -22.13
N SER A 548 15.57 26.17 -23.22
CA SER A 548 14.10 26.10 -23.20
C SER A 548 13.53 24.89 -22.45
N GLU A 549 14.36 23.88 -22.18
CA GLU A 549 13.97 22.62 -21.52
C GLU A 549 14.16 22.65 -19.99
N VAL A 550 14.69 23.75 -19.44
CA VAL A 550 14.97 23.89 -18.02
C VAL A 550 14.54 25.26 -17.49
N ASN A 551 14.18 25.32 -16.21
CA ASN A 551 14.02 26.60 -15.53
C ASN A 551 15.41 27.16 -15.17
N MET A 552 15.89 28.14 -15.92
CA MET A 552 17.22 28.72 -15.72
C MET A 552 17.40 29.38 -14.35
N GLU A 553 16.34 29.89 -13.72
CA GLU A 553 16.46 30.56 -12.42
C GLU A 553 17.13 29.65 -11.37
N HIS A 554 16.84 28.35 -11.43
CA HIS A 554 17.38 27.36 -10.51
C HIS A 554 18.91 27.17 -10.65
N TYR A 555 19.46 27.56 -11.80
CA TYR A 555 20.89 27.43 -12.11
C TYR A 555 21.64 28.76 -11.94
N LEU A 556 20.93 29.89 -11.97
CA LEU A 556 21.53 31.22 -11.87
C LEU A 556 21.54 31.74 -10.43
N GLU A 557 20.57 31.36 -9.60
CA GLU A 557 20.45 31.84 -8.22
C GLU A 557 20.40 30.71 -7.18
N PRO A 558 21.07 30.86 -6.02
CA PRO A 558 21.97 31.96 -5.65
C PRO A 558 23.28 31.95 -6.45
N THR A 559 23.96 33.10 -6.49
CA THR A 559 25.30 33.24 -7.09
C THR A 559 26.32 32.26 -6.46
N GLU A 560 27.12 31.59 -7.28
CA GLU A 560 28.16 30.65 -6.86
C GLU A 560 29.22 31.35 -6.00
N SER A 561 29.63 30.70 -4.91
CA SER A 561 30.62 31.25 -3.97
C SER A 561 31.88 30.40 -3.85
N ASP A 562 31.87 29.16 -4.35
CA ASP A 562 33.01 28.25 -4.32
C ASP A 562 34.13 28.72 -5.28
N PRO A 563 35.32 29.08 -4.77
CA PRO A 563 36.40 29.61 -5.60
C PRO A 563 36.89 28.62 -6.66
N ASP A 564 36.93 27.33 -6.34
CA ASP A 564 37.43 26.30 -7.27
C ASP A 564 36.50 26.17 -8.48
N LEU A 565 35.18 26.16 -8.26
CA LEU A 565 34.20 26.16 -9.33
C LEU A 565 34.25 27.43 -10.17
N LEU A 566 34.34 28.61 -9.56
CA LEU A 566 34.44 29.88 -10.31
C LEU A 566 35.67 29.92 -11.22
N MET A 567 36.81 29.42 -10.74
CA MET A 567 38.01 29.26 -11.57
C MET A 567 37.80 28.26 -12.71
N THR A 568 37.11 27.16 -12.43
CA THR A 568 36.81 26.09 -13.39
C THR A 568 35.83 26.59 -14.47
N TYR A 569 34.79 27.34 -14.09
CA TYR A 569 33.84 27.98 -14.99
C TYR A 569 34.55 28.94 -15.94
N LEU A 570 35.35 29.86 -15.40
CA LEU A 570 36.12 30.80 -16.22
C LEU A 570 37.05 30.06 -17.19
N ARG A 571 37.76 29.03 -16.71
CA ARG A 571 38.64 28.21 -17.57
C ARG A 571 37.86 27.52 -18.68
N ALA A 572 36.75 26.85 -18.37
CA ALA A 572 35.98 26.07 -19.33
C ALA A 572 35.37 26.96 -20.42
N VAL A 573 34.86 28.14 -20.05
CA VAL A 573 34.36 29.13 -21.00
C VAL A 573 35.51 29.73 -21.83
N ALA A 574 36.62 30.10 -21.19
CA ALA A 574 37.79 30.69 -21.87
C ALA A 574 38.45 29.76 -22.88
N THR A 575 38.51 28.46 -22.59
CA THR A 575 39.06 27.43 -23.47
C THR A 575 38.06 26.94 -24.52
N GLY A 576 36.80 27.34 -24.42
CA GLY A 576 35.72 26.86 -25.28
C GLY A 576 35.40 25.38 -25.08
N GLU A 577 35.71 24.83 -23.91
CA GLU A 577 35.28 23.51 -23.46
C GLU A 577 33.77 23.47 -23.27
N VAL A 578 33.18 24.60 -22.86
CA VAL A 578 31.74 24.85 -22.79
C VAL A 578 31.42 26.07 -23.65
N ARG A 579 30.33 26.02 -24.43
CA ARG A 579 29.93 27.06 -25.40
C ARG A 579 28.42 27.18 -25.44
N ASP A 580 27.91 28.34 -25.84
CA ASP A 580 26.47 28.53 -26.04
C ASP A 580 25.89 27.50 -27.06
N THR A 581 26.60 27.26 -28.17
CA THR A 581 26.17 26.29 -29.19
C THR A 581 26.28 24.82 -28.74
N TRP A 582 26.96 24.54 -27.63
CA TRP A 582 27.38 23.20 -27.25
C TRP A 582 27.39 23.12 -25.70
N CYS A 583 26.30 22.66 -25.07
CA CYS A 583 26.06 22.84 -23.62
C CYS A 583 25.62 24.25 -23.20
N PRO A 584 24.49 24.74 -23.76
CA PRO A 584 23.99 26.10 -23.55
C PRO A 584 23.65 26.40 -22.08
N VAL A 585 23.06 25.44 -21.36
CA VAL A 585 22.64 25.63 -19.96
C VAL A 585 23.84 25.90 -19.05
N LEU A 586 24.87 25.03 -19.09
CA LEU A 586 26.05 25.18 -18.26
C LEU A 586 26.94 26.34 -18.74
N HIS A 587 26.94 26.66 -20.03
CA HIS A 587 27.61 27.87 -20.54
C HIS A 587 27.03 29.14 -19.91
N LYS A 588 25.70 29.30 -19.98
CA LYS A 588 24.99 30.45 -19.41
C LYS A 588 25.17 30.53 -17.90
N MET A 589 25.08 29.38 -17.22
CA MET A 589 25.35 29.27 -15.78
C MET A 589 26.77 29.74 -15.43
N ALA A 590 27.79 29.16 -16.06
CA ALA A 590 29.20 29.48 -15.80
C ALA A 590 29.52 30.96 -16.05
N PHE A 591 29.06 31.51 -17.18
CA PHE A 591 29.26 32.91 -17.52
C PHE A 591 28.60 33.83 -16.49
N HIS A 592 27.33 33.58 -16.14
CA HIS A 592 26.59 34.36 -15.16
C HIS A 592 27.30 34.38 -13.81
N HIS A 593 27.67 33.22 -13.26
CA HIS A 593 28.27 33.13 -11.93
C HIS A 593 29.62 33.84 -11.82
N VAL A 594 30.47 33.75 -12.86
CA VAL A 594 31.75 34.47 -12.88
C VAL A 594 31.52 35.98 -12.89
N VAL A 595 30.59 36.47 -13.71
CA VAL A 595 30.25 37.90 -13.78
C VAL A 595 29.64 38.37 -12.45
N SER A 596 28.58 37.72 -11.99
CA SER A 596 27.85 38.08 -10.77
C SER A 596 28.77 38.07 -9.55
N TYR A 597 29.64 37.07 -9.40
CA TYR A 597 30.59 37.03 -8.29
C TYR A 597 31.56 38.22 -8.30
N ILE A 598 32.12 38.59 -9.47
CA ILE A 598 33.03 39.74 -9.57
C ILE A 598 32.29 41.04 -9.28
N SER A 599 31.07 41.21 -9.80
CA SER A 599 30.27 42.41 -9.59
C SER A 599 29.82 42.58 -8.14
N SER A 600 29.49 41.48 -7.45
CA SER A 600 29.01 41.52 -6.06
C SER A 600 30.13 41.53 -5.01
N ASN A 601 31.35 41.09 -5.34
CA ASN A 601 32.44 40.93 -4.36
C ASN A 601 33.68 41.75 -4.72
N ASN A 602 34.19 42.53 -3.76
CA ASN A 602 35.45 43.29 -3.86
C ASN A 602 36.57 42.64 -3.02
N ASN A 603 36.90 41.38 -3.30
CA ASN A 603 37.94 40.64 -2.57
C ASN A 603 39.14 40.32 -3.49
N LYS A 604 40.24 39.82 -2.91
CA LYS A 604 41.45 39.49 -3.69
C LYS A 604 41.16 38.48 -4.81
N PHE A 605 40.21 37.57 -4.60
CA PHE A 605 39.88 36.53 -5.56
C PHE A 605 39.07 37.06 -6.75
N SER A 606 38.14 38.00 -6.55
CA SER A 606 37.44 38.66 -7.64
C SER A 606 38.39 39.48 -8.53
N GLU A 607 39.39 40.13 -7.94
CA GLU A 607 40.45 40.79 -8.72
C GLU A 607 41.29 39.81 -9.54
N VAL A 608 41.59 38.61 -9.00
CA VAL A 608 42.28 37.56 -9.75
C VAL A 608 41.45 37.10 -10.95
N LEU A 609 40.14 36.90 -10.79
CA LEU A 609 39.25 36.54 -11.88
C LEU A 609 39.20 37.64 -12.96
N ARG A 610 39.07 38.91 -12.54
CA ARG A 610 39.06 40.08 -13.42
C ARG A 610 40.34 40.19 -14.25
N LEU A 611 41.51 40.07 -13.60
CA LEU A 611 42.81 40.08 -14.28
C LEU A 611 42.95 38.93 -15.29
N ARG A 612 42.38 37.75 -15.01
CA ARG A 612 42.37 36.63 -15.96
C ARG A 612 41.48 36.93 -17.17
N ILE A 613 40.31 37.55 -16.97
CA ILE A 613 39.43 38.00 -18.05
C ILE A 613 40.14 39.02 -18.94
N GLU A 614 40.85 39.99 -18.35
CA GLU A 614 41.61 41.00 -19.09
C GLU A 614 42.74 40.40 -19.94
N LYS A 615 43.30 39.27 -19.50
CA LYS A 615 44.36 38.53 -20.20
C LYS A 615 43.85 37.49 -21.21
N LEU A 616 42.54 37.37 -21.42
CA LEU A 616 41.98 36.45 -22.41
C LEU A 616 42.43 36.83 -23.82
N GLY A 617 42.94 35.85 -24.57
CA GLY A 617 43.32 36.03 -25.98
C GLY A 617 42.12 36.11 -26.93
N ASN A 618 40.96 35.56 -26.54
CA ASN A 618 39.71 35.69 -27.30
C ASN A 618 39.08 37.07 -27.06
N THR A 619 39.25 37.97 -28.03
CA THR A 619 38.82 39.38 -27.94
C THR A 619 37.31 39.55 -27.84
N GLU A 620 36.54 38.69 -28.52
CA GLU A 620 35.07 38.71 -28.48
C GLU A 620 34.57 38.32 -27.08
N LEU A 621 35.02 37.16 -26.58
CA LEU A 621 34.64 36.68 -25.25
C LEU A 621 35.06 37.65 -24.14
N LYS A 622 36.28 38.22 -24.24
CA LYS A 622 36.76 39.26 -23.33
C LYS A 622 35.82 40.47 -23.34
N SER A 623 35.40 40.92 -24.52
CA SER A 623 34.48 42.05 -24.66
C SER A 623 33.11 41.76 -24.05
N GLN A 624 32.62 40.51 -24.17
CA GLN A 624 31.36 40.08 -23.55
C GLN A 624 31.42 40.11 -22.02
N PHE A 625 32.48 39.57 -21.40
CA PHE A 625 32.65 39.66 -19.95
C PHE A 625 32.76 41.11 -19.47
N LEU A 626 33.61 41.92 -20.10
CA LEU A 626 33.82 43.32 -19.71
C LEU A 626 32.56 44.19 -19.89
N ARG A 627 31.65 43.82 -20.79
CA ARG A 627 30.36 44.50 -20.96
C ARG A 627 29.45 44.29 -19.76
N HIS A 628 29.33 43.04 -19.28
CA HIS A 628 28.44 42.69 -18.17
C HIS A 628 29.02 43.04 -16.79
N LEU A 629 30.33 43.30 -16.68
CA LEU A 629 30.95 43.80 -15.45
C LEU A 629 30.80 45.33 -15.27
N LYS A 630 30.34 46.04 -16.31
CA LYS A 630 30.12 47.50 -16.28
C LYS A 630 28.66 47.89 -16.08
N SER A 631 27.73 46.96 -16.32
CA SER A 631 26.31 47.07 -16.00
C SER A 631 26.06 46.66 -14.56
#